data_AF-A0A1I6X2V6-F1
#
_entry.id   AF-A0A1I6X2V6-F1
#
_cell.length_a   1.000
_cell.length_b   1.000
_cell.length_c   1.000
_cell.angle_alpha   90.00
_cell.angle_beta   90.00
_cell.angle_gamma   90.00
#
_symmetry.space_group_name_H-M   'P 1'
#
loop_
_entity.id
_entity.type
_entity.pdbx_description
1 polymer ?
#
loop_
_entity_poly.entity_id
_entity_poly.type
_entity_poly.pdbx_seq_one_letter_code
_entity_poly.pdbx_strand_id
1 'polypeptide(L)'
;MRNTVTTGISLAAGLLLLAGCGGGQTGQAAQDTTDTGTSAPTSTSSGAGVGLPERTAPAKSLDLSEPCAIISQQQATNLGVNQPLESANSNEKKGCRYQKGNPGTEGGWYIFVAADTKQTAQDFSSRSPDGRVTKISGYHAYQVDDGGACMIAVDVSDEGSIFINGITRLQKNRAAACPISTKFAEAAIENLPEA
;
A
#
# COMPACT_ATOMS: atom_id res chain seq x y z
N MET A 1 41.86 24.74 19.09
CA MET A 1 42.80 23.70 18.64
C MET A 1 42.26 23.14 17.33
N ARG A 2 42.94 23.41 16.21
CA ARG A 2 42.55 22.99 14.86
C ARG A 2 43.31 21.71 14.54
N ASN A 3 42.62 20.62 14.24
CA ASN A 3 43.24 19.45 13.63
C ASN A 3 42.54 19.16 12.29
N THR A 4 43.35 19.21 11.24
CA THR A 4 43.04 18.94 9.84
C THR A 4 43.83 17.69 9.44
N VAL A 5 43.18 16.67 8.88
CA VAL A 5 43.83 15.51 8.22
C VAL A 5 42.87 15.05 7.09
N THR A 6 43.08 15.41 5.82
CA THR A 6 43.91 14.78 4.76
C THR A 6 43.34 13.47 4.18
N THR A 7 42.65 13.63 3.05
CA THR A 7 42.70 12.91 1.75
C THR A 7 42.91 11.39 1.67
N GLY A 8 42.05 10.72 0.88
CA GLY A 8 42.32 9.42 0.24
C GLY A 8 41.31 9.12 -0.87
N ILE A 9 41.74 9.27 -2.13
CA ILE A 9 40.99 8.94 -3.36
C ILE A 9 41.51 7.59 -3.88
N SER A 10 40.61 6.63 -4.14
CA SER A 10 40.93 5.42 -4.91
C SER A 10 39.85 5.16 -5.96
N LEU A 11 40.21 5.37 -7.23
CA LEU A 11 39.46 4.90 -8.39
C LEU A 11 39.83 3.45 -8.69
N ALA A 12 38.85 2.57 -8.88
CA ALA A 12 39.04 1.27 -9.52
C ALA A 12 37.90 1.06 -10.53
N ALA A 13 38.23 1.24 -11.81
CA ALA A 13 37.37 0.91 -12.95
C ALA A 13 37.55 -0.57 -13.29
N GLY A 14 36.46 -1.33 -13.30
CA GLY A 14 36.41 -2.72 -13.75
C GLY A 14 35.35 -2.90 -14.83
N LEU A 15 35.78 -2.83 -16.09
CA LEU A 15 34.99 -3.19 -17.27
C LEU A 15 35.11 -4.71 -17.49
N LEU A 16 33.99 -5.44 -17.44
CA LEU A 16 33.88 -6.80 -17.93
C LEU A 16 32.81 -6.83 -19.02
N LEU A 17 33.27 -6.94 -20.27
CA LEU A 17 32.46 -7.22 -21.46
C LEU A 17 32.35 -8.75 -21.60
N LEU A 18 31.13 -9.27 -21.57
CA LEU A 18 30.82 -10.65 -21.99
C LEU A 18 30.01 -10.59 -23.28
N ALA A 19 30.69 -10.78 -24.40
CA ALA A 19 30.09 -11.11 -25.69
C ALA A 19 29.93 -12.64 -25.76
N GLY A 20 28.72 -13.11 -26.02
CA GLY A 20 28.39 -14.52 -26.23
C GLY A 20 27.38 -14.68 -27.35
N CYS A 21 27.90 -14.96 -28.54
CA CYS A 21 27.21 -15.52 -29.73
C CYS A 21 26.49 -16.82 -29.33
N GLY A 22 25.31 -17.22 -29.80
CA GLY A 22 24.80 -17.25 -31.17
C GLY A 22 24.11 -18.61 -31.38
N GLY A 23 23.12 -18.65 -32.27
CA GLY A 23 22.41 -19.87 -32.68
C GLY A 23 21.00 -19.96 -32.07
N GLY A 24 19.94 -20.24 -32.80
CA GLY A 24 19.78 -20.65 -34.18
C GLY A 24 18.31 -21.04 -34.32
N GLN A 25 17.70 -20.55 -35.39
CA GLN A 25 16.29 -20.67 -35.72
C GLN A 25 15.92 -22.12 -36.08
N THR A 26 14.87 -22.66 -35.46
CA THR A 26 14.06 -23.75 -36.03
C THR A 26 12.60 -23.41 -35.81
N GLY A 27 11.94 -23.02 -36.90
CA GLY A 27 10.49 -23.01 -36.96
C GLY A 27 9.98 -24.44 -37.14
N GLN A 28 8.85 -24.74 -36.52
CA GLN A 28 7.95 -25.79 -36.98
C GLN A 28 6.52 -25.34 -36.66
N ALA A 29 5.70 -25.22 -37.70
CA ALA A 29 4.32 -24.80 -37.63
C ALA A 29 3.40 -25.95 -37.18
N ALA A 30 2.35 -25.54 -36.48
CA ALA A 30 0.98 -26.06 -36.45
C ALA A 30 0.72 -27.55 -36.12
N GLN A 31 0.03 -27.76 -35.00
CA GLN A 31 -1.10 -28.67 -34.96
C GLN A 31 -2.23 -28.07 -34.11
N ASP A 32 -3.37 -27.84 -34.76
CA ASP A 32 -4.68 -27.65 -34.14
C ASP A 32 -5.05 -28.88 -33.31
N THR A 33 -5.58 -28.67 -32.10
CA THR A 33 -6.83 -29.31 -31.64
C THR A 33 -7.26 -28.84 -30.24
N THR A 34 -8.45 -28.26 -30.21
CA THR A 34 -9.52 -28.41 -29.21
C THR A 34 -9.39 -27.71 -27.85
N ASP A 35 -10.31 -26.75 -27.69
CA ASP A 35 -10.82 -26.16 -26.44
C ASP A 35 -10.88 -27.13 -25.26
N THR A 36 -10.29 -26.73 -24.15
CA THR A 36 -10.89 -26.94 -22.83
C THR A 36 -10.53 -25.72 -21.97
N GLY A 37 -11.55 -24.91 -21.67
CA GLY A 37 -11.42 -23.71 -20.88
C GLY A 37 -10.76 -23.97 -19.53
N THR A 38 -9.66 -23.28 -19.27
CA THR A 38 -9.14 -23.04 -17.93
C THR A 38 -8.55 -21.63 -17.97
N SER A 39 -9.30 -20.68 -17.41
CA SER A 39 -8.85 -19.31 -17.21
C SER A 39 -7.69 -19.32 -16.22
N ALA A 40 -6.47 -19.40 -16.73
CA ALA A 40 -5.28 -19.05 -15.96
C ALA A 40 -5.31 -17.53 -15.73
N PRO A 41 -5.07 -17.02 -14.50
CA PRO A 41 -4.92 -15.60 -14.30
C PRO A 41 -3.64 -15.15 -15.02
N THR A 42 -3.80 -14.32 -16.05
CA THR A 42 -2.71 -13.61 -16.70
C THR A 42 -2.00 -12.75 -15.66
N SER A 43 -0.88 -13.22 -15.15
CA SER A 43 0.04 -12.39 -14.39
C SER A 43 0.77 -11.50 -15.39
N THR A 44 0.21 -10.34 -15.68
CA THR A 44 0.93 -9.30 -16.42
C THR A 44 1.96 -8.68 -15.49
N SER A 45 3.15 -9.27 -15.46
CA SER A 45 4.36 -8.57 -15.07
C SER A 45 4.75 -7.65 -16.24
N SER A 46 4.61 -6.35 -16.03
CA SER A 46 5.18 -5.33 -16.90
C SER A 46 5.75 -4.24 -16.03
N GLY A 47 7.07 -4.27 -15.85
CA GLY A 47 7.84 -3.18 -15.30
C GLY A 47 7.98 -2.07 -16.34
N ALA A 48 7.49 -0.87 -15.97
CA ALA A 48 7.94 0.48 -16.36
C ALA A 48 6.82 1.45 -15.97
N GLY A 49 6.97 2.11 -14.82
CA GLY A 49 6.01 3.12 -14.31
C GLY A 49 4.66 2.54 -13.92
N VAL A 50 4.57 1.87 -12.77
CA VAL A 50 3.31 1.32 -12.24
C VAL A 50 2.38 2.44 -11.79
N GLY A 51 1.64 3.02 -12.74
CA GLY A 51 0.44 3.78 -12.46
C GLY A 51 -0.69 2.85 -12.02
N LEU A 52 -1.56 3.36 -11.15
CA LEU A 52 -2.84 2.74 -10.88
C LEU A 52 -3.69 2.78 -12.16
N PRO A 53 -4.49 1.74 -12.43
CA PRO A 53 -5.49 1.81 -13.48
C PRO A 53 -6.50 2.92 -13.20
N GLU A 54 -7.13 3.44 -14.25
CA GLU A 54 -8.18 4.46 -14.12
C GLU A 54 -9.36 3.97 -13.26
N ARG A 55 -9.86 4.84 -12.38
CA ARG A 55 -10.96 4.54 -11.47
C ARG A 55 -12.27 4.39 -12.24
N THR A 56 -12.90 3.24 -12.12
CA THR A 56 -14.26 2.99 -12.67
C THR A 56 -15.36 3.09 -11.61
N ALA A 57 -15.00 3.11 -10.33
CA ALA A 57 -15.95 3.24 -9.23
C ALA A 57 -16.34 4.72 -9.03
N PRO A 58 -17.56 5.01 -8.54
CA PRO A 58 -17.99 6.37 -8.22
C PRO A 58 -17.03 7.08 -7.27
N ALA A 59 -16.81 8.38 -7.50
CA ALA A 59 -15.93 9.18 -6.65
C ALA A 59 -16.57 9.41 -5.27
N LYS A 60 -15.74 9.38 -4.23
CA LYS A 60 -16.12 9.66 -2.85
C LYS A 60 -15.67 11.05 -2.44
N SER A 61 -16.48 11.73 -1.62
CA SER A 61 -16.07 12.98 -0.98
C SER A 61 -15.07 12.69 0.14
N LEU A 62 -14.03 13.52 0.21
CA LEU A 62 -13.00 13.49 1.24
C LEU A 62 -13.20 14.59 2.31
N ASP A 63 -14.31 15.33 2.24
CA ASP A 63 -14.65 16.36 3.21
C ASP A 63 -15.15 15.73 4.53
N LEU A 64 -14.22 15.55 5.46
CA LEU A 64 -14.48 15.00 6.79
C LEU A 64 -14.23 16.07 7.85
N SER A 65 -15.32 16.58 8.44
CA SER A 65 -15.24 17.53 9.57
C SER A 65 -14.55 16.91 10.79
N GLU A 66 -14.86 15.65 11.08
CA GLU A 66 -14.32 14.88 12.20
C GLU A 66 -13.61 13.61 11.72
N PRO A 67 -12.26 13.56 11.72
CA PRO A 67 -11.52 12.44 11.14
C PRO A 67 -11.83 11.07 11.77
N CYS A 68 -12.18 11.04 13.07
CA CYS A 68 -12.55 9.80 13.75
C CYS A 68 -13.99 9.35 13.51
N ALA A 69 -14.82 10.16 12.84
CA ALA A 69 -16.18 9.77 12.48
C ALA A 69 -16.22 8.85 11.24
N ILE A 70 -15.14 8.76 10.46
CA ILE A 70 -15.07 7.92 9.24
C ILE A 70 -15.30 6.44 9.52
N ILE A 71 -14.95 5.94 10.71
CA ILE A 71 -15.29 4.58 11.17
C ILE A 71 -15.90 4.74 12.55
N SER A 72 -17.17 4.35 12.68
CA SER A 72 -17.90 4.46 13.94
C SER A 72 -17.23 3.66 15.05
N GLN A 73 -17.46 4.06 16.30
CA GLN A 73 -16.99 3.31 17.48
C GLN A 73 -17.46 1.84 17.44
N GLN A 74 -18.68 1.58 16.97
CA GLN A 74 -19.25 0.24 16.84
C GLN A 74 -18.45 -0.60 15.82
N GLN A 75 -18.23 -0.07 14.60
CA GLN A 75 -17.42 -0.73 13.58
C GLN A 75 -15.98 -0.96 14.06
N ALA A 76 -15.36 0.05 14.67
CA ALA A 76 -14.01 -0.05 15.23
C ALA A 76 -13.91 -1.17 16.28
N THR A 77 -14.90 -1.27 17.18
CA THR A 77 -14.97 -2.34 18.18
C THR A 77 -15.10 -3.71 17.52
N ASN A 78 -15.93 -3.83 16.49
CA ASN A 78 -16.07 -5.08 15.71
C ASN A 78 -14.78 -5.46 14.98
N LEU A 79 -13.93 -4.48 14.62
CA LEU A 79 -12.60 -4.68 14.06
C LEU A 79 -11.53 -5.01 15.13
N GLY A 80 -11.91 -5.06 16.41
CA GLY A 80 -11.04 -5.45 17.53
C GLY A 80 -10.32 -4.29 18.21
N VAL A 81 -10.72 -3.05 17.95
CA VAL A 81 -10.26 -1.88 18.71
C VAL A 81 -10.72 -1.99 20.15
N ASN A 82 -9.81 -1.76 21.09
CA ASN A 82 -10.12 -1.78 22.52
C ASN A 82 -9.52 -0.59 23.29
N GLN A 83 -9.05 0.41 22.56
CA GLN A 83 -8.61 1.70 23.07
C GLN A 83 -9.57 2.79 22.56
N PRO A 84 -9.65 3.94 23.24
CA PRO A 84 -10.39 5.09 22.73
C PRO A 84 -9.93 5.48 21.33
N LEU A 85 -10.86 5.90 20.48
CA LEU A 85 -10.54 6.48 19.17
C LEU A 85 -9.86 7.84 19.38
N GLU A 86 -8.72 8.04 18.72
CA GLU A 86 -7.89 9.20 18.95
C GLU A 86 -7.63 9.93 17.63
N SER A 87 -7.98 11.21 17.56
CA SER A 87 -7.52 12.06 16.46
C SER A 87 -6.00 12.18 16.53
N ALA A 88 -5.32 11.88 15.43
CA ALA A 88 -3.86 11.84 15.38
C ALA A 88 -3.34 12.47 14.08
N ASN A 89 -2.04 12.76 14.07
CA ASN A 89 -1.32 13.10 12.85
C ASN A 89 -0.33 11.99 12.52
N SER A 90 -0.24 11.61 11.25
CA SER A 90 0.74 10.64 10.74
C SER A 90 1.06 10.97 9.29
N ASN A 91 2.35 11.01 8.94
CA ASN A 91 2.80 11.37 7.58
C ASN A 91 2.15 12.68 7.07
N GLU A 92 2.12 13.72 7.93
CA GLU A 92 1.54 15.05 7.65
C GLU A 92 0.04 15.07 7.32
N LYS A 93 -0.66 13.97 7.59
CA LYS A 93 -2.11 13.82 7.43
C LYS A 93 -2.78 13.87 8.80
N LYS A 94 -3.92 14.55 8.89
CA LYS A 94 -4.81 14.51 10.06
C LYS A 94 -5.78 13.34 9.86
N GLY A 95 -5.89 12.47 10.86
CA GLY A 95 -6.70 11.26 10.75
C GLY A 95 -7.12 10.73 12.10
N CYS A 96 -7.55 9.47 12.12
CA CYS A 96 -7.91 8.77 13.34
C CYS A 96 -6.99 7.56 13.57
N ARG A 97 -6.58 7.38 14.82
CA ARG A 97 -5.86 6.20 15.30
C ARG A 97 -6.86 5.23 15.96
N TYR A 98 -6.77 3.99 15.50
CA TYR A 98 -7.48 2.82 16.01
C TYR A 98 -6.45 1.88 16.61
N GLN A 99 -6.69 1.37 17.82
CA GLN A 99 -5.67 0.57 18.52
C GLN A 99 -6.24 -0.62 19.26
N LYS A 100 -5.49 -1.72 19.23
CA LYS A 100 -5.66 -2.88 20.10
C LYS A 100 -4.46 -3.03 21.04
N GLY A 101 -4.76 -3.20 22.31
CA GLY A 101 -3.81 -3.48 23.39
C GLY A 101 -3.09 -2.23 23.91
N ASN A 102 -2.68 -2.28 25.18
CA ASN A 102 -1.89 -1.23 25.83
C ASN A 102 -0.42 -1.33 25.42
N PRO A 103 0.38 -0.24 25.44
CA PRO A 103 1.81 -0.33 25.20
C PRO A 103 2.48 -1.50 25.96
N GLY A 104 3.31 -2.28 25.29
CA GLY A 104 3.99 -3.45 25.89
C GLY A 104 3.19 -4.75 25.96
N THR A 105 1.89 -4.76 25.62
CA THR A 105 1.11 -6.01 25.60
C THR A 105 1.31 -6.82 24.32
N GLU A 106 1.15 -8.14 24.44
CA GLU A 106 1.16 -9.06 23.30
C GLU A 106 -0.01 -8.86 22.33
N GLY A 107 0.25 -9.11 21.05
CA GLY A 107 -0.75 -9.06 19.98
C GLY A 107 -1.32 -7.67 19.67
N GLY A 108 -0.67 -6.61 20.13
CA GLY A 108 -1.11 -5.23 19.90
C GLY A 108 -0.80 -4.72 18.49
N TRP A 109 -1.63 -3.80 18.03
CA TRP A 109 -1.49 -3.10 16.75
C TRP A 109 -2.12 -1.73 16.83
N TYR A 110 -1.73 -0.83 15.94
CA TYR A 110 -2.47 0.39 15.68
C TYR A 110 -2.65 0.58 14.18
N ILE A 111 -3.77 1.17 13.79
CA ILE A 111 -4.10 1.56 12.42
C ILE A 111 -4.40 3.05 12.43
N PHE A 112 -3.76 3.80 11.54
CA PHE A 112 -4.10 5.18 11.24
C PHE A 112 -4.90 5.23 9.94
N VAL A 113 -6.02 5.94 9.92
CA VAL A 113 -6.85 6.17 8.74
C VAL A 113 -7.04 7.68 8.55
N ALA A 114 -6.85 8.17 7.34
CA ALA A 114 -7.08 9.57 6.98
C ALA A 114 -7.67 9.71 5.58
N ALA A 115 -8.54 10.70 5.41
CA ALA A 115 -8.76 11.32 4.11
C ALA A 115 -7.58 12.24 3.80
N ASP A 116 -6.77 11.90 2.80
CA ASP A 116 -5.63 12.68 2.36
C ASP A 116 -5.99 13.49 1.11
N THR A 117 -6.29 14.76 1.31
CA THR A 117 -6.62 15.72 0.23
C THR A 117 -5.38 16.38 -0.38
N LYS A 118 -4.16 15.96 0.02
CA LYS A 118 -2.91 16.48 -0.52
C LYS A 118 -2.24 15.52 -1.49
N GLN A 119 -2.67 14.25 -1.52
CA GLN A 119 -2.03 13.20 -2.29
C GLN A 119 -3.04 12.19 -2.81
N THR A 120 -3.04 11.99 -4.13
CA THR A 120 -3.80 10.92 -4.77
C THR A 120 -3.12 9.56 -4.56
N ALA A 121 -3.83 8.47 -4.79
CA ALA A 121 -3.22 7.14 -4.74
C ALA A 121 -2.14 6.96 -5.84
N GLN A 122 -2.29 7.65 -6.97
CA GLN A 122 -1.30 7.70 -8.05
C GLN A 122 -0.01 8.41 -7.62
N ASP A 123 -0.13 9.52 -6.88
CA ASP A 123 1.03 10.19 -6.31
C ASP A 123 1.72 9.30 -5.27
N PHE A 124 0.97 8.55 -4.46
CA PHE A 124 1.51 7.64 -3.48
C PHE A 124 2.30 6.49 -4.13
N SER A 125 1.76 5.89 -5.21
CA SER A 125 2.44 4.81 -5.93
C SER A 125 3.74 5.27 -6.58
N SER A 126 3.76 6.48 -7.14
CA SER A 126 4.96 7.05 -7.78
C SER A 126 6.14 7.23 -6.83
N ARG A 127 5.88 7.38 -5.53
CA ARG A 127 6.90 7.61 -4.48
C ARG A 127 7.31 6.33 -3.74
N SER A 128 6.61 5.22 -3.98
CA SER A 128 6.77 3.98 -3.23
C SER A 128 6.96 2.80 -4.19
N PRO A 129 8.12 2.67 -4.86
CA PRO A 129 8.28 1.76 -6.01
C PRO A 129 8.08 0.27 -5.69
N ASP A 130 8.22 -0.12 -4.42
CA ASP A 130 8.14 -1.52 -3.96
C ASP A 130 6.72 -1.98 -3.60
N GLY A 131 5.71 -1.14 -3.83
CA GLY A 131 4.32 -1.51 -3.58
C GLY A 131 3.69 -2.32 -4.72
N ARG A 132 2.45 -2.72 -4.49
CA ARG A 132 1.63 -3.46 -5.46
C ARG A 132 0.24 -2.83 -5.60
N VAL A 133 -0.29 -2.93 -6.81
CA VAL A 133 -1.71 -2.62 -7.08
C VAL A 133 -2.58 -3.72 -6.50
N THR A 134 -3.67 -3.33 -5.84
CA THR A 134 -4.72 -4.21 -5.31
C THR A 134 -6.10 -3.56 -5.52
N LYS A 135 -7.16 -4.22 -5.06
CA LYS A 135 -8.52 -3.67 -5.01
C LYS A 135 -9.10 -3.77 -3.62
N ILE A 136 -9.78 -2.72 -3.17
CA ILE A 136 -10.48 -2.65 -1.88
C ILE A 136 -11.86 -2.04 -2.11
N SER A 137 -12.91 -2.78 -1.76
CA SER A 137 -14.31 -2.35 -1.96
C SER A 137 -14.62 -1.85 -3.38
N GLY A 138 -13.99 -2.45 -4.41
CA GLY A 138 -14.17 -2.08 -5.81
C GLY A 138 -13.24 -0.96 -6.31
N TYR A 139 -12.55 -0.25 -5.43
CA TYR A 139 -11.58 0.79 -5.76
C TYR A 139 -10.18 0.22 -5.98
N HIS A 140 -9.43 0.82 -6.89
CA HIS A 140 -8.00 0.54 -7.01
C HIS A 140 -7.27 1.07 -5.78
N ALA A 141 -6.26 0.34 -5.32
CA ALA A 141 -5.42 0.77 -4.21
C ALA A 141 -3.98 0.38 -4.47
N TYR A 142 -3.05 1.13 -3.90
CA TYR A 142 -1.63 0.83 -3.91
C TYR A 142 -1.17 0.50 -2.49
N GLN A 143 -0.58 -0.68 -2.33
CA GLN A 143 -0.24 -1.26 -1.03
C GLN A 143 1.26 -1.51 -0.93
N VAL A 144 1.87 -1.05 0.16
CA VAL A 144 3.26 -1.33 0.56
C VAL A 144 3.22 -2.17 1.84
N ASP A 145 3.91 -3.31 1.84
CA ASP A 145 3.88 -4.30 2.92
C ASP A 145 5.31 -4.67 3.33
N ASP A 146 5.67 -4.46 4.59
CA ASP A 146 6.94 -4.92 5.17
C ASP A 146 6.74 -6.08 6.19
N GLY A 147 5.53 -6.62 6.24
CA GLY A 147 5.04 -7.64 7.16
C GLY A 147 4.60 -7.09 8.53
N GLY A 148 5.31 -6.08 9.06
CA GLY A 148 5.02 -5.46 10.36
C GLY A 148 4.28 -4.14 10.27
N ALA A 149 4.37 -3.49 9.12
CA ALA A 149 3.71 -2.28 8.74
C ALA A 149 3.08 -2.48 7.36
N CYS A 150 1.97 -1.79 7.16
CA CYS A 150 1.26 -1.77 5.89
C CYS A 150 0.79 -0.35 5.62
N MET A 151 1.20 0.19 4.49
CA MET A 151 0.65 1.44 3.98
C MET A 151 -0.24 1.15 2.79
N ILE A 152 -1.41 1.78 2.74
CA ILE A 152 -2.36 1.64 1.65
C ILE A 152 -2.86 3.03 1.28
N ALA A 153 -2.83 3.36 -0.01
CA ALA A 153 -3.56 4.50 -0.55
C ALA A 153 -4.65 3.97 -1.48
N VAL A 154 -5.91 4.34 -1.21
CA VAL A 154 -7.06 3.93 -2.01
C VAL A 154 -7.49 5.09 -2.90
N ASP A 155 -7.58 4.80 -4.20
CA ASP A 155 -8.02 5.73 -5.23
C ASP A 155 -9.54 5.90 -5.16
N VAL A 156 -10.02 6.86 -4.35
CA VAL A 156 -11.46 7.13 -4.18
C VAL A 156 -11.90 8.46 -4.77
N SER A 157 -10.98 9.36 -5.10
CA SER A 157 -11.25 10.71 -5.60
C SER A 157 -10.06 11.22 -6.42
N ASP A 158 -10.31 12.15 -7.36
CA ASP A 158 -9.23 12.83 -8.09
C ASP A 158 -8.58 13.94 -7.25
N GLU A 159 -9.22 14.33 -6.15
CA GLU A 159 -8.73 15.34 -5.20
C GLU A 159 -7.86 14.75 -4.07
N GLY A 160 -7.74 13.42 -4.00
CA GLY A 160 -7.00 12.78 -2.92
C GLY A 160 -7.20 11.28 -2.81
N SER A 161 -6.93 10.74 -1.62
CA SER A 161 -7.06 9.30 -1.35
C SER A 161 -7.51 9.02 0.07
N ILE A 162 -7.95 7.78 0.33
CA ILE A 162 -7.94 7.26 1.70
C ILE A 162 -6.57 6.64 1.96
N PHE A 163 -5.88 7.17 2.95
CA PHE A 163 -4.59 6.69 3.40
C PHE A 163 -4.74 5.87 4.68
N ILE A 164 -4.13 4.69 4.68
CA ILE A 164 -4.05 3.78 5.81
C ILE A 164 -2.58 3.54 6.12
N ASN A 165 -2.20 3.64 7.39
CA ASN A 165 -0.90 3.20 7.91
C ASN A 165 -1.14 2.31 9.13
N GLY A 166 -0.99 1.00 8.94
CA GLY A 166 -1.15 0.02 9.99
C GLY A 166 0.17 -0.57 10.44
N ILE A 167 0.37 -0.69 11.75
CA ILE A 167 1.57 -1.28 12.34
C ILE A 167 1.17 -2.32 13.39
N THR A 168 1.71 -3.52 13.25
CA THR A 168 1.64 -4.58 14.26
C THR A 168 2.92 -4.60 15.08
N ARG A 169 2.78 -4.81 16.39
CA ARG A 169 3.94 -4.77 17.28
C ARG A 169 4.89 -5.93 16.99
N LEU A 170 6.19 -5.66 17.12
CA LEU A 170 7.26 -6.64 16.93
C LEU A 170 7.18 -7.75 17.98
N GLN A 171 6.76 -8.94 17.56
CA GLN A 171 6.64 -10.14 18.39
C GLN A 171 6.86 -11.40 17.56
N LYS A 172 7.26 -12.50 18.21
CA LYS A 172 7.58 -13.78 17.56
C LYS A 172 6.46 -14.29 16.65
N ASN A 173 5.21 -14.09 17.06
CA ASN A 173 4.01 -14.50 16.32
C ASN A 173 3.14 -13.28 15.96
N ARG A 174 3.75 -12.16 15.53
CA ARG A 174 3.00 -10.97 15.15
C ARG A 174 2.02 -11.28 14.01
N ALA A 175 0.82 -10.71 14.07
CA ALA A 175 -0.09 -10.71 12.94
C ALA A 175 0.50 -9.87 11.79
N ALA A 176 0.21 -10.24 10.55
CA ALA A 176 0.54 -9.41 9.39
C ALA A 176 -0.28 -8.11 9.43
N ALA A 177 0.35 -6.97 9.11
CA ALA A 177 -0.29 -5.66 9.19
C ALA A 177 -1.33 -5.43 8.09
N CYS A 178 -1.07 -5.91 6.86
CA CYS A 178 -1.97 -5.61 5.74
C CYS A 178 -3.37 -6.22 5.87
N PRO A 179 -3.56 -7.49 6.26
CA PRO A 179 -4.91 -8.03 6.45
C PRO A 179 -5.75 -7.26 7.48
N ILE A 180 -5.12 -6.64 8.48
CA ILE A 180 -5.81 -5.77 9.44
C ILE A 180 -6.12 -4.42 8.78
N SER A 181 -5.11 -3.80 8.16
CA SER A 181 -5.22 -2.49 7.50
C SER A 181 -6.27 -2.46 6.39
N THR A 182 -6.38 -3.53 5.60
CA THR A 182 -7.40 -3.66 4.54
C THR A 182 -8.81 -3.59 5.11
N LYS A 183 -9.10 -4.23 6.26
CA LYS A 183 -10.43 -4.16 6.88
C LYS A 183 -10.81 -2.74 7.33
N PHE A 184 -9.82 -1.96 7.78
CA PHE A 184 -10.04 -0.55 8.12
C PHE A 184 -10.24 0.30 6.86
N ALA A 185 -9.52 0.00 5.77
CA ALA A 185 -9.76 0.64 4.48
C ALA A 185 -11.18 0.35 3.96
N GLU A 186 -11.64 -0.91 4.03
CA GLU A 186 -12.99 -1.31 3.64
C GLU A 186 -14.05 -0.54 4.44
N ALA A 187 -13.92 -0.51 5.77
CA ALA A 187 -14.85 0.19 6.64
C ALA A 187 -14.84 1.71 6.42
N ALA A 188 -13.68 2.30 6.13
CA ALA A 188 -13.58 3.72 5.80
C ALA A 188 -14.34 4.03 4.50
N ILE A 189 -14.09 3.27 3.43
CA ILE A 189 -14.73 3.47 2.12
C ILE A 189 -16.25 3.30 2.21
N GLU A 190 -16.72 2.32 2.98
CA GLU A 190 -18.16 2.06 3.19
C GLU A 190 -18.89 3.28 3.75
N ASN A 191 -18.24 4.04 4.63
CA ASN A 191 -18.83 5.18 5.31
C ASN A 191 -18.62 6.52 4.58
N LEU A 192 -17.82 6.57 3.51
CA LEU A 192 -17.62 7.81 2.76
C LEU A 192 -18.88 8.16 1.94
N PRO A 193 -19.31 9.43 1.97
CA PRO A 193 -20.34 9.91 1.06
C PRO A 193 -19.82 9.93 -0.38
N GLU A 194 -20.74 9.80 -1.35
CA GLU A 194 -20.46 10.09 -2.75
C GLU A 194 -20.10 11.58 -2.92
N ALA A 195 -19.28 11.89 -3.92
CA ALA A 195 -18.89 13.26 -4.28
C ALA A 195 -19.90 13.95 -5.22
#